data_AF-A0A6P6UT45-F1
#
_entry.id   AF-A0A6P6UT45-F1
#
_cell.length_a   1.000
_cell.length_b   1.000
_cell.length_c   1.000
_cell.angle_alpha   90.00
_cell.angle_beta   90.00
_cell.angle_gamma   90.00
#
_symmetry.space_group_name_H-M   'P 1'
#
loop_
_entity.id
_entity.type
_entity.pdbx_description
1 polymer ?
#
loop_
_entity_poly.entity_id
_entity_poly.type
_entity_poly.pdbx_seq_one_letter_code
_entity_poly.pdbx_strand_id
1 'polypeptide(L)'
;MVVIGHFIDSDWVLQKHVLNFCNVPPPHTGVIITDALSKCFIDWGIKNKVSSITVNNASYNNVCIRRLREDFSLKKRLSIGGKIFHVRCCAHILNLLVQDSLGQLGGVIDVVREGIKYLNNSESRLLEFAKIKKQLQLPSRKLILDCLTRWNSTYLMLASGLEFKDVFPRYADIDPGFHYVSTDFEWMKMEEVYKFLGIFHEITVIISGSEYPTANIFLVELYRIKELLNEKVLDHFEHIRAMAGSMSAKFDKYWGESNVLLSLGAISDPIYKIFLINHVFLVIYGEDAAPKFMAEIKDILYEFYNEYVDCHNVSHSEQQQRQVVKRRQNEGSSFSSKKQKMTGPPF
;
A
#
# COMPACT_ATOMS: atom_id res chain seq x y z
N MET A 1 2.59 8.70 15.63
CA MET A 1 2.81 8.48 14.18
C MET A 1 4.10 7.68 14.01
N VAL A 2 4.14 6.71 13.11
CA VAL A 2 5.37 5.96 12.79
C VAL A 2 5.84 6.38 11.39
N VAL A 3 7.13 6.62 11.23
CA VAL A 3 7.76 6.95 9.95
C VAL A 3 8.69 5.82 9.56
N ILE A 4 8.48 5.26 8.37
CA ILE A 4 9.30 4.17 7.82
C ILE A 4 9.92 4.68 6.53
N GLY A 5 11.24 4.54 6.41
CA GLY A 5 12.01 4.85 5.22
C GLY A 5 12.19 3.60 4.37
N HIS A 6 11.92 3.74 3.06
CA HIS A 6 12.18 2.72 2.05
C HIS A 6 13.14 3.30 1.02
N PHE A 7 14.21 2.57 0.70
CA PHE A 7 15.19 2.97 -0.31
C PHE A 7 15.93 1.75 -0.87
N ILE A 8 16.65 1.95 -1.98
CA ILE A 8 17.56 0.94 -2.54
C ILE A 8 18.98 1.39 -2.20
N ASP A 9 19.79 0.48 -1.67
CA ASP A 9 21.19 0.75 -1.35
C ASP A 9 22.14 0.55 -2.54
N SER A 10 23.45 0.66 -2.31
CA SER A 10 24.47 0.49 -3.35
C SER A 10 24.54 -0.92 -3.92
N ASP A 11 24.06 -1.92 -3.17
CA ASP A 11 24.07 -3.32 -3.56
C ASP A 11 22.75 -3.72 -4.24
N TRP A 12 21.91 -2.73 -4.59
CA TRP A 12 20.59 -2.90 -5.19
C TRP A 12 19.61 -3.69 -4.31
N VAL A 13 19.81 -3.66 -3.00
CA VAL A 13 18.92 -4.31 -2.04
C VAL A 13 17.88 -3.31 -1.53
N LEU A 14 16.63 -3.76 -1.47
CA LEU A 14 15.54 -2.99 -0.88
C LEU A 14 15.71 -2.92 0.64
N GLN A 15 15.84 -1.70 1.15
CA GLN A 15 15.98 -1.41 2.57
C GLN A 15 14.65 -0.88 3.13
N LYS A 16 14.33 -1.30 4.35
CA LYS A 16 13.16 -0.86 5.11
C LYS A 16 13.57 -0.60 6.56
N HIS A 17 13.53 0.66 6.97
CA HIS A 17 13.96 1.08 8.31
C HIS A 17 12.90 1.93 8.99
N VAL A 18 12.57 1.61 10.25
CA VAL A 18 11.76 2.50 11.08
C VAL A 18 12.62 3.70 11.46
N LEU A 19 12.28 4.87 10.93
CA LEU A 19 13.06 6.09 11.13
C LEU A 19 12.72 6.76 12.46
N ASN A 20 11.44 6.77 12.83
CA ASN A 20 11.01 7.42 14.06
C ASN A 20 9.61 6.96 14.53
N PHE A 21 9.41 7.01 15.84
CA PHE A 21 8.10 6.98 16.50
C PHE A 21 7.78 8.40 16.97
N CYS A 22 7.21 9.20 16.08
CA CYS A 22 6.85 10.58 16.38
C CYS A 22 5.63 10.63 17.31
N ASN A 23 5.82 11.10 18.54
CA ASN A 23 4.70 11.51 19.38
C ASN A 23 4.11 12.81 18.81
N VAL A 24 2.86 12.73 18.34
CA VAL A 24 2.14 13.86 17.75
C VAL A 24 0.92 14.07 18.62
N PRO A 25 0.91 15.01 19.59
CA PRO A 25 -0.26 15.23 20.43
C PRO A 25 -1.44 15.78 19.61
N PRO A 26 -2.68 15.63 20.11
CA PRO A 26 -3.85 16.31 19.55
C PRO A 26 -3.59 17.83 19.45
N PRO A 27 -4.10 18.53 18.41
CA PRO A 27 -5.20 18.13 17.52
C PRO A 27 -4.82 17.35 16.24
N HIS A 28 -3.61 16.78 16.13
CA HIS A 28 -3.16 16.01 14.94
C HIS A 28 -3.41 16.70 13.59
N THR A 29 -3.27 18.02 13.53
CA THR A 29 -3.49 18.77 12.29
C THR A 29 -2.40 18.45 11.27
N GLY A 30 -2.71 18.65 9.99
CA GLY A 30 -1.72 18.45 8.93
C GLY A 30 -0.44 19.28 9.11
N VAL A 31 -0.52 20.42 9.80
CA VAL A 31 0.65 21.26 10.14
C VAL A 31 1.57 20.56 11.14
N ILE A 32 1.02 20.08 12.26
CA ILE A 32 1.80 19.41 13.30
C ILE A 32 2.45 18.13 12.73
N ILE A 33 1.73 17.41 11.86
CA ILE A 33 2.27 16.25 11.15
C ILE A 33 3.41 16.65 10.20
N THR A 34 3.26 17.77 9.49
CA THR A 34 4.32 18.33 8.61
C THR A 34 5.58 18.63 9.40
N ASP A 35 5.44 19.28 10.56
CA ASP A 35 6.57 19.67 11.40
C ASP A 35 7.28 18.43 11.96
N ALA A 36 6.52 17.44 12.41
CA ALA A 36 7.06 16.17 12.89
C ALA A 36 7.83 15.40 11.80
N LEU A 37 7.29 15.34 10.57
CA LEU A 37 7.97 14.72 9.43
C LEU A 37 9.22 15.51 9.01
N SER A 38 9.11 16.84 8.94
CA SER A 38 10.22 17.72 8.56
C SER A 38 11.38 17.60 9.55
N LYS A 39 11.08 17.58 10.86
CA LYS A 39 12.06 17.31 11.91
C LYS A 39 12.72 15.95 11.71
N CYS A 40 11.93 14.89 11.52
CA CYS A 40 12.44 13.55 11.25
C CYS A 40 13.41 13.54 10.05
N PHE A 41 13.08 14.23 8.96
CA PHE A 41 13.93 14.27 7.78
C PHE A 41 15.22 15.07 7.99
N ILE A 42 15.18 16.11 8.83
CA ILE A 42 16.36 16.90 9.20
C ILE A 42 17.29 16.07 10.09
N ASP A 43 16.74 15.46 11.14
CA ASP A 43 17.50 14.67 12.12
C ASP A 43 18.26 13.51 11.45
N TRP A 44 17.65 12.88 10.43
CA TRP A 44 18.28 11.84 9.63
C TRP A 44 19.17 12.35 8.47
N GLY A 45 19.22 13.65 8.21
CA GLY A 45 19.97 14.23 7.08
C GLY A 45 19.42 13.84 5.70
N ILE A 46 18.16 13.40 5.63
CA ILE A 46 17.50 12.94 4.40
C ILE A 46 16.52 13.95 3.81
N LYS A 47 16.44 15.17 4.37
CA LYS A 47 15.53 16.23 3.90
C LYS A 47 15.61 16.50 2.40
N ASN A 48 16.72 16.23 1.72
CA ASN A 48 16.86 16.44 0.28
C ASN A 48 16.84 15.14 -0.55
N LYS A 49 16.46 14.01 0.07
CA LYS A 49 16.49 12.66 -0.52
C LYS A 49 15.11 12.00 -0.56
N VAL A 50 14.05 12.70 -0.15
CA VAL A 50 12.68 12.17 -0.16
C VAL A 50 12.09 12.33 -1.56
N SER A 51 11.81 11.21 -2.23
CA SER A 51 11.21 11.18 -3.57
C SER A 51 9.68 11.09 -3.54
N SER A 52 9.13 10.30 -2.62
CA SER A 52 7.70 10.09 -2.46
C SER A 52 7.32 9.85 -0.99
N ILE A 53 6.05 10.09 -0.68
CA ILE A 53 5.47 9.87 0.64
C ILE A 53 4.14 9.13 0.46
N THR A 54 4.04 7.97 1.10
CA THR A 54 2.81 7.16 1.14
C THR A 54 2.06 7.39 2.45
N VAL A 55 0.79 7.79 2.37
CA VAL A 55 -0.07 8.06 3.53
C VAL A 55 -1.45 7.45 3.37
N ASN A 56 -2.15 7.21 4.47
CA ASN A 56 -3.57 6.81 4.42
C ASN A 56 -4.45 7.97 3.91
N ASN A 57 -5.71 7.68 3.60
CA ASN A 57 -6.62 8.64 2.95
C ASN A 57 -7.29 9.61 3.95
N ALA A 58 -6.61 9.94 5.06
CA ALA A 58 -7.12 10.89 6.04
C ALA A 58 -6.96 12.34 5.54
N SER A 59 -7.98 13.17 5.77
CA SER A 59 -8.05 14.53 5.22
C SER A 59 -6.88 15.44 5.65
N TYR A 60 -6.39 15.29 6.88
CA TYR A 60 -5.26 16.07 7.40
C TYR A 60 -3.95 15.80 6.64
N ASN A 61 -3.79 14.63 6.03
CA ASN A 61 -2.59 14.32 5.24
C ASN A 61 -2.52 15.17 3.97
N ASN A 62 -3.66 15.59 3.41
CA ASN A 62 -3.67 16.46 2.22
C ASN A 62 -2.96 17.79 2.50
N VAL A 63 -3.19 18.38 3.67
CA VAL A 63 -2.51 19.62 4.10
C VAL A 63 -1.02 19.36 4.31
N CYS A 64 -0.68 18.24 4.93
CA CYS A 64 0.71 17.88 5.19
C CYS A 64 1.51 17.71 3.90
N ILE A 65 0.99 16.89 2.99
CA ILE A 65 1.62 16.60 1.71
C ILE A 65 1.73 17.86 0.84
N ARG A 66 0.69 18.71 0.82
CA ARG A 66 0.74 19.97 0.07
C ARG A 66 1.91 20.85 0.53
N ARG A 67 2.04 21.06 1.85
CA ARG A 67 3.13 21.88 2.43
C ARG A 67 4.50 21.29 2.14
N LEU A 68 4.68 19.98 2.34
CA LEU A 68 5.94 19.31 1.99
C LEU A 68 6.23 19.49 0.50
N ARG A 69 5.26 19.21 -0.38
CA ARG A 69 5.44 19.36 -1.84
C ARG A 69 5.88 20.77 -2.23
N GLU A 70 5.27 21.81 -1.66
CA GLU A 70 5.68 23.21 -1.86
C GLU A 70 7.15 23.42 -1.44
N ASP A 71 7.54 22.98 -0.24
CA ASP A 71 8.91 23.10 0.28
C ASP A 71 9.97 22.38 -0.57
N PHE A 72 9.64 21.17 -1.07
CA PHE A 72 10.52 20.37 -1.92
C PHE A 72 10.58 20.91 -3.36
N SER A 73 9.48 21.46 -3.87
CA SER A 73 9.38 22.03 -5.22
C SER A 73 10.21 23.32 -5.35
N LEU A 74 10.18 24.18 -4.33
CA LEU A 74 10.99 25.41 -4.27
C LEU A 74 12.50 25.14 -4.42
N LYS A 75 12.93 23.93 -4.07
CA LYS A 75 14.33 23.51 -4.14
C LYS A 75 14.67 22.71 -5.40
N LYS A 76 13.72 22.54 -6.34
CA LYS A 76 13.82 21.68 -7.53
C LYS A 76 14.28 20.26 -7.20
N ARG A 77 13.70 19.66 -6.14
CA ARG A 77 14.11 18.33 -5.61
C ARG A 77 13.15 17.20 -5.95
N LEU A 78 12.05 17.48 -6.64
CA LEU A 78 11.03 16.48 -6.96
C LEU A 78 11.17 16.03 -8.40
N SER A 79 11.27 14.72 -8.61
CA SER A 79 11.22 14.13 -9.95
C SER A 79 9.86 14.34 -10.60
N ILE A 80 9.86 14.57 -11.92
CA ILE A 80 8.68 14.72 -12.77
C ILE A 80 7.70 15.75 -12.22
N GLY A 81 8.22 16.90 -11.76
CA GLY A 81 7.42 17.97 -11.13
C GLY A 81 6.64 17.53 -9.86
N GLY A 82 7.07 16.46 -9.21
CA GLY A 82 6.43 15.89 -8.03
C GLY A 82 5.13 15.13 -8.31
N LYS A 83 4.89 14.68 -9.56
CA LYS A 83 3.72 13.87 -9.93
C LYS A 83 3.63 12.55 -9.14
N ILE A 84 4.76 12.02 -8.67
CA ILE A 84 4.84 10.81 -7.83
C ILE A 84 5.08 11.10 -6.34
N PHE A 85 5.03 12.36 -5.92
CA PHE A 85 5.40 12.74 -4.54
C PHE A 85 4.37 12.28 -3.51
N HIS A 86 3.08 12.35 -3.85
CA HIS A 86 1.99 11.90 -2.98
C HIS A 86 1.45 10.57 -3.44
N VAL A 87 1.53 9.56 -2.57
CA VAL A 87 0.97 8.24 -2.83
C VAL A 87 -0.08 7.94 -1.79
N ARG A 88 -1.31 7.63 -2.23
CA ARG A 88 -2.33 7.12 -1.33
C ARG A 88 -2.08 5.64 -1.06
N CYS A 89 -2.16 5.24 0.21
CA CYS A 89 -1.97 3.85 0.60
C CYS A 89 -3.05 2.96 -0.03
N CYS A 90 -2.61 2.08 -0.92
CA CYS A 90 -3.48 1.19 -1.68
C CYS A 90 -4.20 0.17 -0.78
N ALA A 91 -3.51 -0.41 0.19
CA ALA A 91 -4.11 -1.29 1.21
C ALA A 91 -5.19 -0.58 2.04
N HIS A 92 -5.01 0.70 2.33
CA HIS A 92 -6.03 1.48 3.01
C HIS A 92 -7.24 1.74 2.12
N ILE A 93 -7.05 2.05 0.84
CA ILE A 93 -8.15 2.21 -0.11
C ILE A 93 -8.93 0.90 -0.27
N LEU A 94 -8.25 -0.25 -0.41
CA LEU A 94 -8.91 -1.55 -0.43
C LEU A 94 -9.73 -1.80 0.85
N ASN A 95 -9.18 -1.44 2.02
CA ASN A 95 -9.93 -1.52 3.26
C ASN A 95 -11.20 -0.65 3.22
N LEU A 96 -11.11 0.58 2.74
CA LEU A 96 -12.30 1.43 2.59
C LEU A 96 -13.31 0.85 1.60
N LEU A 97 -12.84 0.25 0.50
CA LEU A 97 -13.68 -0.35 -0.53
C LEU A 97 -14.48 -1.53 0.02
N VAL A 98 -13.83 -2.45 0.76
CA VAL A 98 -14.49 -3.63 1.32
C VAL A 98 -15.31 -3.31 2.57
N GLN A 99 -14.84 -2.43 3.45
CA GLN A 99 -15.59 -2.09 4.68
C GLN A 99 -16.98 -1.52 4.39
N ASP A 100 -17.08 -0.58 3.43
CA ASP A 100 -18.38 0.01 3.12
C ASP A 100 -19.34 -0.98 2.48
N SER A 101 -18.86 -1.98 1.74
CA SER A 101 -19.72 -3.03 1.20
C SER A 101 -20.14 -4.04 2.27
N LEU A 102 -19.25 -4.38 3.20
CA LEU A 102 -19.57 -5.19 4.38
C LEU A 102 -20.63 -4.53 5.28
N GLY A 103 -20.66 -3.20 5.35
CA GLY A 103 -21.68 -2.45 6.09
C GLY A 103 -23.12 -2.74 5.64
N GLN A 104 -23.32 -3.15 4.38
CA GLN A 104 -24.64 -3.52 3.84
C GLN A 104 -25.12 -4.90 4.35
N LEU A 105 -24.21 -5.70 4.92
CA LEU A 105 -24.46 -7.05 5.43
C LEU A 105 -24.38 -7.13 6.96
N GLY A 106 -24.30 -5.98 7.63
CA GLY A 106 -23.98 -5.88 9.06
C GLY A 106 -24.74 -6.88 9.94
N GLY A 107 -26.07 -6.91 9.82
CA GLY A 107 -26.92 -7.77 10.66
C GLY A 107 -26.57 -9.26 10.60
N VAL A 108 -26.19 -9.79 9.44
CA VAL A 108 -25.85 -11.21 9.27
C VAL A 108 -24.47 -11.52 9.86
N ILE A 109 -23.50 -10.62 9.64
CA ILE A 109 -22.13 -10.76 10.14
C ILE A 109 -22.08 -10.54 11.66
N ASP A 110 -22.93 -9.65 12.18
CA ASP A 110 -23.03 -9.33 13.60
C ASP A 110 -23.43 -10.54 14.44
N VAL A 111 -24.33 -11.40 13.95
CA VAL A 111 -24.71 -12.63 14.68
C VAL A 111 -23.49 -13.52 14.93
N VAL A 112 -22.69 -13.78 13.90
CA VAL A 112 -21.46 -14.59 14.05
C VAL A 112 -20.46 -13.90 14.97
N ARG A 113 -20.27 -12.59 14.79
CA ARG A 113 -19.35 -11.80 15.61
C ARG A 113 -19.71 -11.86 17.09
N GLU A 114 -20.98 -11.63 17.43
CA GLU A 114 -21.45 -11.66 18.81
C GLU A 114 -21.43 -13.08 19.39
N GLY A 115 -21.72 -14.11 18.58
CA GLY A 115 -21.54 -15.51 18.97
C GLY A 115 -20.09 -15.82 19.35
N ILE A 116 -19.14 -15.40 18.51
CA ILE A 116 -17.70 -15.57 18.79
C ILE A 116 -17.27 -14.78 20.04
N LYS A 117 -17.74 -13.54 20.22
CA LYS A 117 -17.48 -12.76 21.44
C LYS A 117 -18.00 -13.49 22.68
N TYR A 118 -19.24 -13.98 22.63
CA TYR A 118 -19.86 -14.69 23.76
C TYR A 118 -19.04 -15.90 24.18
N LEU A 119 -18.60 -16.70 23.20
CA LEU A 119 -17.78 -17.90 23.43
C LEU A 119 -16.40 -17.54 23.98
N ASN A 120 -15.73 -16.55 23.38
CA ASN A 120 -14.40 -16.10 23.81
C ASN A 120 -14.37 -15.45 25.20
N ASN A 121 -15.51 -14.99 25.70
CA ASN A 121 -15.59 -14.32 27.01
C ASN A 121 -15.41 -15.26 28.21
N SER A 122 -15.44 -16.59 28.03
CA SER A 122 -15.25 -17.53 29.13
C SER A 122 -14.48 -18.78 28.69
N GLU A 123 -13.50 -19.17 29.50
CA GLU A 123 -12.76 -20.42 29.31
C GLU A 123 -13.67 -21.64 29.38
N SER A 124 -14.66 -21.66 30.27
CA SER A 124 -15.62 -22.78 30.36
C SER A 124 -16.44 -22.94 29.09
N ARG A 125 -16.84 -21.83 28.46
CA ARG A 125 -17.57 -21.82 27.18
C ARG A 125 -16.70 -22.34 26.04
N LEU A 126 -15.43 -21.93 26.00
CA LEU A 126 -14.46 -22.44 25.02
C LEU A 126 -14.20 -23.94 25.17
N LEU A 127 -14.14 -24.45 26.41
CA LEU A 127 -14.01 -25.89 26.66
C LEU A 127 -15.23 -26.67 26.16
N GLU A 128 -16.44 -26.16 26.42
CA GLU A 128 -17.66 -26.81 25.93
C GLU A 128 -17.75 -26.76 24.40
N PHE A 129 -17.47 -25.61 23.80
CA PHE A 129 -17.34 -25.46 22.35
C PHE A 129 -16.32 -26.45 21.74
N ALA A 130 -15.18 -26.66 22.40
CA ALA A 130 -14.17 -27.62 21.97
C ALA A 130 -14.65 -29.09 22.04
N LYS A 131 -15.49 -29.44 23.02
CA LYS A 131 -16.11 -30.77 23.09
C LYS A 131 -17.02 -31.01 21.90
N ILE A 132 -17.87 -30.04 21.54
CA ILE A 132 -18.77 -30.15 20.39
C ILE A 132 -17.96 -30.26 19.09
N LYS A 133 -16.92 -29.42 18.91
CA LYS A 133 -16.01 -29.53 17.76
C LYS A 133 -15.42 -30.93 17.61
N LYS A 134 -14.99 -31.53 18.72
CA LYS A 134 -14.42 -32.89 18.74
C LYS A 134 -15.46 -33.94 18.36
N GLN A 135 -16.71 -33.81 18.82
CA GLN A 135 -17.81 -34.72 18.44
C GLN A 135 -18.12 -34.63 16.94
N LEU A 136 -18.04 -33.44 16.36
CA LEU A 136 -18.22 -33.19 14.92
C LEU A 136 -16.98 -33.48 14.07
N GLN A 137 -15.87 -33.93 14.68
CA GLN A 137 -14.60 -34.21 13.99
C GLN A 137 -14.04 -32.99 13.22
N LEU A 138 -14.30 -31.77 13.73
CA LEU A 138 -13.83 -30.53 13.11
C LEU A 138 -12.37 -30.22 13.48
N PRO A 139 -11.66 -29.41 12.66
CA PRO A 139 -10.29 -28.99 12.94
C PRO A 139 -10.13 -28.33 14.30
N SER A 140 -8.96 -28.52 14.93
CA SER A 140 -8.61 -27.90 16.22
C SER A 140 -8.22 -26.42 16.13
N ARG A 141 -8.69 -25.70 15.09
CA ARG A 141 -8.44 -24.27 14.92
C ARG A 141 -9.21 -23.45 15.97
N LYS A 142 -8.70 -22.25 16.27
CA LYS A 142 -9.30 -21.32 17.22
C LYS A 142 -10.36 -20.46 16.52
N LEU A 143 -11.37 -20.03 17.28
CA LEU A 143 -12.29 -18.99 16.84
C LEU A 143 -11.55 -17.66 16.71
N ILE A 144 -11.77 -16.96 15.61
CA ILE A 144 -11.14 -15.67 15.31
C ILE A 144 -12.20 -14.57 15.47
N LEU A 145 -11.99 -13.66 16.41
CA LEU A 145 -12.78 -12.43 16.49
C LEU A 145 -12.14 -11.35 15.61
N ASP A 146 -12.97 -10.60 14.89
CA ASP A 146 -12.48 -9.53 14.02
C ASP A 146 -12.12 -8.24 14.76
N CYS A 147 -11.39 -7.39 14.05
CA CYS A 147 -11.20 -5.98 14.37
C CYS A 147 -12.05 -5.16 13.39
N LEU A 148 -13.08 -4.48 13.91
CA LEU A 148 -14.06 -3.72 13.10
C LEU A 148 -13.45 -2.74 12.09
N THR A 149 -12.25 -2.22 12.38
CA THR A 149 -11.58 -1.26 11.50
C THR A 149 -10.76 -1.90 10.36
N ARG A 150 -10.58 -3.23 10.38
CA ARG A 150 -9.74 -3.99 9.44
C ARG A 150 -10.51 -5.12 8.79
N TRP A 151 -10.90 -4.91 7.54
CA TRP A 151 -11.77 -5.85 6.83
C TRP A 151 -11.17 -7.26 6.69
N ASN A 152 -9.84 -7.37 6.54
CA ASN A 152 -9.14 -8.66 6.50
C ASN A 152 -9.41 -9.53 7.72
N SER A 153 -9.57 -8.92 8.90
CA SER A 153 -9.88 -9.66 10.11
C SER A 153 -11.33 -10.14 10.13
N THR A 154 -12.25 -9.38 9.53
CA THR A 154 -13.64 -9.82 9.30
C THR A 154 -13.68 -10.98 8.32
N TYR A 155 -12.88 -10.95 7.25
CA TYR A 155 -12.73 -12.08 6.33
C TYR A 155 -12.28 -13.36 7.04
N LEU A 156 -11.25 -13.28 7.90
CA LEU A 156 -10.77 -14.41 8.69
C LEU A 156 -11.79 -14.90 9.73
N MET A 157 -12.57 -13.98 10.32
CA MET A 157 -13.69 -14.32 11.21
C MET A 157 -14.78 -15.07 10.44
N LEU A 158 -15.15 -14.64 9.23
CA LEU A 158 -16.11 -15.35 8.39
C LEU A 158 -15.62 -16.75 8.02
N ALA A 159 -14.35 -16.88 7.63
CA ALA A 159 -13.74 -18.18 7.35
C ALA A 159 -13.85 -19.13 8.56
N SER A 160 -13.51 -18.62 9.75
CA SER A 160 -13.62 -19.37 11.00
C SER A 160 -15.08 -19.68 11.38
N GLY A 161 -15.99 -18.73 11.21
CA GLY A 161 -17.41 -18.91 11.50
C GLY A 161 -18.05 -19.98 10.61
N LEU A 162 -17.76 -19.94 9.30
CA LEU A 162 -18.23 -20.94 8.33
C LEU A 162 -17.67 -22.34 8.64
N GLU A 163 -16.40 -22.46 9.04
CA GLU A 163 -15.78 -23.74 9.46
C GLU A 163 -16.51 -24.37 10.65
N PHE A 164 -17.10 -23.56 11.52
CA PHE A 164 -17.76 -24.01 12.74
C PHE A 164 -19.27 -23.78 12.76
N LYS A 165 -19.92 -23.50 11.63
CA LYS A 165 -21.34 -23.13 11.56
C LYS A 165 -22.28 -24.14 12.27
N ASP A 166 -21.97 -25.43 12.16
CA ASP A 166 -22.77 -26.51 12.76
C ASP A 166 -22.60 -26.64 14.29
N VAL A 167 -21.59 -25.97 14.86
CA VAL A 167 -21.34 -25.95 16.30
C VAL A 167 -22.28 -24.98 17.02
N PHE A 168 -22.62 -23.86 16.39
CA PHE A 168 -23.44 -22.79 16.98
C PHE A 168 -24.82 -23.27 17.46
N PRO A 169 -25.64 -23.99 16.65
CA PRO A 169 -26.93 -24.48 17.11
C PRO A 169 -26.79 -25.51 18.24
N ARG A 170 -25.81 -26.41 18.16
CA ARG A 170 -25.55 -27.41 19.22
C ARG A 170 -25.10 -26.78 20.53
N TYR A 171 -24.36 -25.68 20.44
CA TYR A 171 -23.96 -24.93 21.61
C TYR A 171 -25.18 -24.24 22.26
N ALA A 172 -26.11 -23.74 21.45
CA ALA A 172 -27.38 -23.17 21.93
C ALA A 172 -28.24 -24.19 22.70
N ASP A 173 -28.19 -25.47 22.31
CA ASP A 173 -28.89 -26.55 23.05
C ASP A 173 -28.32 -26.78 24.46
N ILE A 174 -27.05 -26.41 24.70
CA ILE A 174 -26.34 -26.64 25.97
C ILE A 174 -26.40 -25.40 26.88
N ASP A 175 -26.23 -24.21 26.30
CA ASP A 175 -26.18 -22.94 27.02
C ASP A 175 -27.39 -22.07 26.65
N PRO A 176 -28.42 -21.98 27.52
CA PRO A 176 -29.60 -21.16 27.25
C PRO A 176 -29.31 -19.67 27.05
N GLY A 177 -28.13 -19.17 27.44
CA GLY A 177 -27.73 -17.79 27.21
C GLY A 177 -27.11 -17.54 25.84
N PHE A 178 -26.94 -18.57 25.00
CA PHE A 178 -26.40 -18.45 23.66
C PHE A 178 -27.52 -18.38 22.62
N HIS A 179 -27.73 -17.18 22.04
CA HIS A 179 -28.80 -16.93 21.07
C HIS A 179 -28.30 -16.61 19.66
N TYR A 180 -26.98 -16.74 19.43
CA TYR A 180 -26.33 -16.28 18.21
C TYR A 180 -26.32 -17.36 17.14
N VAL A 181 -27.50 -17.80 16.68
CA VAL A 181 -27.63 -18.86 15.68
C VAL A 181 -28.18 -18.27 14.39
N SER A 182 -27.38 -18.32 13.32
CA SER A 182 -27.83 -17.92 11.99
C SER A 182 -28.61 -19.03 11.29
N THR A 183 -29.56 -18.63 10.45
CA THR A 183 -30.33 -19.51 9.57
C THR A 183 -29.49 -20.05 8.41
N ASP A 184 -29.93 -21.15 7.78
CA ASP A 184 -29.25 -21.72 6.60
C ASP A 184 -29.11 -20.70 5.45
N PHE A 185 -30.12 -19.85 5.25
CA PHE A 185 -30.09 -18.79 4.24
C PHE A 185 -29.06 -17.70 4.57
N GLU A 186 -28.90 -17.35 5.84
CA GLU A 186 -27.86 -16.42 6.29
C GLU A 186 -26.46 -17.00 6.13
N TRP A 187 -26.27 -18.28 6.47
CA TRP A 187 -25.01 -18.97 6.22
C TRP A 187 -24.66 -19.04 4.73
N MET A 188 -25.65 -19.33 3.87
CA MET A 188 -25.47 -19.30 2.42
C MET A 188 -25.01 -17.91 1.94
N LYS A 189 -25.64 -16.83 2.41
CA LYS A 189 -25.19 -15.46 2.09
C LYS A 189 -23.75 -15.20 2.55
N MET A 190 -23.41 -15.59 3.78
CA MET A 190 -22.05 -15.42 4.29
C MET A 190 -21.02 -16.20 3.49
N GLU A 191 -21.37 -17.40 3.02
CA GLU A 191 -20.48 -18.22 2.20
C GLU A 191 -20.19 -17.57 0.84
N GLU A 192 -21.21 -17.02 0.17
CA GLU A 192 -21.02 -16.31 -1.09
C GLU A 192 -20.20 -15.02 -0.92
N VAL A 193 -20.41 -14.30 0.17
CA VAL A 193 -19.61 -13.11 0.52
C VAL A 193 -18.18 -13.49 0.82
N TYR A 194 -17.95 -14.56 1.59
CA TYR A 194 -16.62 -15.08 1.86
C TYR A 194 -15.89 -15.46 0.57
N LYS A 195 -16.54 -16.15 -0.37
CA LYS A 195 -15.96 -16.48 -1.68
C LYS A 195 -15.62 -15.23 -2.47
N PHE A 196 -16.57 -14.28 -2.58
CA PHE A 196 -16.38 -13.02 -3.31
C PHE A 196 -15.20 -12.21 -2.76
N LEU A 197 -15.05 -12.12 -1.44
CA LEU A 197 -13.98 -11.37 -0.79
C LEU A 197 -12.61 -12.05 -0.86
N GLY A 198 -12.53 -13.31 -1.31
CA GLY A 198 -11.30 -14.08 -1.39
C GLY A 198 -10.20 -13.39 -2.20
N ILE A 199 -10.52 -12.86 -3.38
CA ILE A 199 -9.53 -12.17 -4.22
C ILE A 199 -8.98 -10.92 -3.52
N PHE A 200 -9.83 -10.18 -2.82
CA PHE A 200 -9.42 -8.95 -2.15
C PHE A 200 -8.44 -9.28 -1.01
N HIS A 201 -8.63 -10.45 -0.39
CA HIS A 201 -7.82 -10.86 0.75
C HIS A 201 -6.43 -11.26 0.28
N GLU A 202 -6.37 -12.09 -0.77
CA GLU A 202 -5.15 -12.45 -1.47
C GLU A 202 -4.37 -11.20 -1.90
N ILE A 203 -5.04 -10.28 -2.61
CA ILE A 203 -4.44 -9.03 -3.08
C ILE A 203 -3.93 -8.21 -1.91
N THR A 204 -4.70 -8.09 -0.83
CA THR A 204 -4.27 -7.31 0.33
C THR A 204 -3.02 -7.90 0.99
N VAL A 205 -2.89 -9.23 1.02
CA VAL A 205 -1.67 -9.90 1.50
C VAL A 205 -0.48 -9.57 0.59
N ILE A 206 -0.64 -9.63 -0.74
CA ILE A 206 0.40 -9.29 -1.72
C ILE A 206 0.87 -7.83 -1.52
N ILE A 207 -0.06 -6.88 -1.48
CA ILE A 207 0.30 -5.46 -1.50
C ILE A 207 0.74 -4.92 -0.14
N SER A 208 0.46 -5.68 0.93
CA SER A 208 0.95 -5.40 2.28
C SER A 208 2.34 -6.01 2.52
N GLY A 209 2.89 -6.72 1.53
CA GLY A 209 4.26 -7.22 1.54
C GLY A 209 5.27 -6.09 1.75
N SER A 210 6.36 -6.42 2.45
CA SER A 210 7.39 -5.42 2.78
C SER A 210 8.83 -5.89 2.56
N GLU A 211 9.00 -7.12 2.06
CA GLU A 211 10.28 -7.75 1.74
C GLU A 211 10.56 -7.73 0.24
N TYR A 212 9.63 -7.19 -0.56
CA TYR A 212 9.73 -7.05 -2.00
C TYR A 212 9.07 -5.76 -2.48
N PRO A 213 9.44 -5.24 -3.66
CA PRO A 213 8.75 -4.11 -4.28
C PRO A 213 7.30 -4.47 -4.60
N THR A 214 6.36 -3.63 -4.19
CA THR A 214 4.92 -3.84 -4.43
C THR A 214 4.36 -2.92 -5.53
N ALA A 215 5.03 -1.81 -5.83
CA ALA A 215 4.55 -0.79 -6.76
C ALA A 215 4.42 -1.30 -8.22
N ASN A 216 5.31 -2.19 -8.65
CA ASN A 216 5.27 -2.81 -9.99
C ASN A 216 4.15 -3.84 -10.14
N ILE A 217 3.76 -4.50 -9.04
CA ILE A 217 2.76 -5.57 -9.03
C ILE A 217 1.34 -4.98 -9.00
N PHE A 218 1.15 -3.86 -8.30
CA PHE A 218 -0.18 -3.44 -7.90
C PHE A 218 -1.12 -3.05 -9.06
N LEU A 219 -0.60 -2.63 -10.22
CA LEU A 219 -1.45 -2.37 -11.39
C LEU A 219 -2.13 -3.65 -11.92
N VAL A 220 -1.45 -4.79 -11.85
CA VAL A 220 -2.03 -6.09 -12.21
C VAL A 220 -3.14 -6.47 -11.22
N GLU A 221 -2.93 -6.20 -9.94
CA GLU A 221 -3.95 -6.49 -8.92
C GLU A 221 -5.17 -5.56 -9.05
N LEU A 222 -4.98 -4.30 -9.44
CA LEU A 222 -6.10 -3.40 -9.75
C LEU A 222 -6.93 -3.90 -10.94
N TYR A 223 -6.28 -4.43 -11.96
CA TYR A 223 -6.96 -5.09 -13.08
C TYR A 223 -7.81 -6.26 -12.59
N ARG A 224 -7.24 -7.18 -11.80
CA ARG A 224 -7.96 -8.33 -11.26
C ARG A 224 -9.18 -7.93 -10.44
N ILE A 225 -9.05 -6.88 -9.62
CA ILE A 225 -10.17 -6.32 -8.86
C ILE A 225 -11.25 -5.79 -9.79
N LYS A 226 -10.88 -4.95 -10.77
CA LYS A 226 -11.87 -4.34 -11.68
C LYS A 226 -12.59 -5.39 -12.51
N GLU A 227 -11.86 -6.39 -13.01
CA GLU A 227 -12.44 -7.51 -13.75
C GLU A 227 -13.46 -8.27 -12.90
N LEU A 228 -13.09 -8.66 -11.68
CA LEU A 228 -14.04 -9.32 -10.76
C LEU A 228 -15.25 -8.43 -10.48
N LEU A 229 -15.04 -7.14 -10.23
CA LEU A 229 -16.14 -6.23 -9.96
C LEU A 229 -17.10 -6.10 -11.15
N ASN A 230 -16.57 -6.03 -12.37
CA ASN A 230 -17.36 -6.00 -13.61
C ASN A 230 -18.15 -7.29 -13.82
N GLU A 231 -17.60 -8.45 -13.44
CA GLU A 231 -18.34 -9.72 -13.43
C GLU A 231 -19.46 -9.70 -12.37
N LYS A 232 -19.12 -9.31 -11.13
CA LYS A 232 -20.00 -9.45 -9.96
C LYS A 232 -21.13 -8.43 -9.88
N VAL A 233 -21.07 -7.33 -10.63
CA VAL A 233 -22.25 -6.46 -10.80
C VAL A 233 -23.39 -7.14 -11.55
N LEU A 234 -23.11 -8.22 -12.29
CA LEU A 234 -24.11 -9.04 -13.00
C LEU A 234 -24.43 -10.37 -12.28
N ASP A 235 -23.96 -10.55 -11.05
CA ASP A 235 -24.11 -11.80 -10.30
C ASP A 235 -25.59 -12.17 -10.07
N HIS A 236 -25.90 -13.47 -9.92
CA HIS A 236 -27.27 -13.91 -9.63
C HIS A 236 -27.75 -13.43 -8.25
N PHE A 237 -26.86 -13.37 -7.26
CA PHE A 237 -27.20 -12.99 -5.90
C PHE A 237 -27.26 -11.46 -5.75
N GLU A 238 -28.43 -10.95 -5.35
CA GLU A 238 -28.66 -9.50 -5.19
C GLU A 238 -27.67 -8.83 -4.23
N HIS A 239 -27.37 -9.48 -3.10
CA HIS A 239 -26.43 -8.94 -2.13
C HIS A 239 -24.99 -8.85 -2.68
N ILE A 240 -24.56 -9.78 -3.54
CA ILE A 240 -23.27 -9.73 -4.21
C ILE A 240 -23.26 -8.61 -5.26
N ARG A 241 -24.32 -8.47 -6.07
CA ARG A 241 -24.45 -7.34 -7.02
C ARG A 241 -24.37 -5.98 -6.31
N ALA A 242 -25.09 -5.84 -5.20
CA ALA A 242 -25.10 -4.60 -4.42
C ALA A 242 -23.72 -4.27 -3.85
N MET A 243 -23.02 -5.27 -3.30
CA MET A 243 -21.64 -5.10 -2.83
C MET A 243 -20.71 -4.72 -3.98
N ALA A 244 -20.76 -5.44 -5.10
CA ALA A 244 -19.93 -5.18 -6.26
C ALA A 244 -20.17 -3.77 -6.82
N GLY A 245 -21.43 -3.33 -6.95
CA GLY A 245 -21.76 -1.98 -7.40
C GLY A 245 -21.20 -0.88 -6.49
N SER A 246 -21.34 -1.05 -5.16
CA SER A 246 -20.78 -0.11 -4.18
C SER A 246 -19.24 -0.08 -4.22
N MET A 247 -18.62 -1.26 -4.33
CA MET A 247 -17.17 -1.40 -4.45
C MET A 247 -16.65 -0.79 -5.75
N SER A 248 -17.36 -0.97 -6.88
CA SER A 248 -17.06 -0.34 -8.17
C SER A 248 -17.09 1.18 -8.08
N ALA A 249 -18.14 1.76 -7.49
CA ALA A 249 -18.22 3.22 -7.33
C ALA A 249 -17.03 3.78 -6.51
N LYS A 250 -16.59 3.04 -5.49
CA LYS A 250 -15.40 3.41 -4.72
C LYS A 250 -14.11 3.20 -5.48
N PHE A 251 -14.01 2.10 -6.23
CA PHE A 251 -12.87 1.84 -7.08
C PHE A 251 -12.67 3.01 -8.03
N ASP A 252 -13.73 3.44 -8.74
CA ASP A 252 -13.66 4.55 -9.70
C ASP A 252 -13.36 5.89 -9.00
N LYS A 253 -13.87 6.12 -7.79
CA LYS A 253 -13.53 7.31 -6.98
C LYS A 253 -12.04 7.42 -6.67
N TYR A 254 -11.33 6.32 -6.48
CA TYR A 254 -9.92 6.33 -6.04
C TYR A 254 -8.94 6.01 -7.16
N TRP A 255 -9.36 5.24 -8.16
CA TRP A 255 -8.53 4.69 -9.23
C TRP A 255 -9.13 4.93 -10.62
N GLY A 256 -10.18 5.74 -10.76
CA GLY A 256 -10.74 6.16 -12.05
C GLY A 256 -9.90 7.20 -12.80
N GLU A 257 -8.86 7.75 -12.17
CA GLU A 257 -7.82 8.56 -12.82
C GLU A 257 -6.53 7.75 -12.98
N SER A 258 -5.67 8.16 -13.92
CA SER A 258 -4.37 7.52 -14.18
C SER A 258 -3.46 7.61 -12.95
N ASN A 259 -3.05 6.44 -12.42
CA ASN A 259 -2.08 6.41 -11.32
C ASN A 259 -0.66 6.33 -11.88
N VAL A 260 0.00 7.50 -11.95
CA VAL A 260 1.34 7.65 -12.52
C VAL A 260 2.36 6.69 -11.89
N LEU A 261 2.42 6.61 -10.55
CA LEU A 261 3.42 5.78 -9.88
C LEU A 261 3.23 4.29 -10.20
N LEU A 262 1.99 3.79 -10.15
CA LEU A 262 1.70 2.39 -10.44
C LEU A 262 1.98 2.05 -11.91
N SER A 263 1.68 3.01 -12.80
CA SER A 263 1.94 2.87 -14.22
C SER A 263 3.44 2.81 -14.52
N LEU A 264 4.23 3.71 -13.93
CA LEU A 264 5.68 3.69 -14.07
C LEU A 264 6.30 2.44 -13.43
N GLY A 265 5.79 2.00 -12.27
CA GLY A 265 6.18 0.75 -11.63
C GLY A 265 5.95 -0.45 -12.55
N ALA A 266 4.76 -0.55 -13.14
CA ALA A 266 4.39 -1.59 -14.07
C ALA A 266 5.24 -1.58 -15.37
N ILE A 267 5.51 -0.41 -15.94
CA ILE A 267 6.39 -0.27 -17.12
C ILE A 267 7.82 -0.70 -16.80
N SER A 268 8.28 -0.41 -15.58
CA SER A 268 9.63 -0.76 -15.14
C SER A 268 9.81 -2.26 -14.91
N ASP A 269 8.71 -3.03 -14.89
CA ASP A 269 8.76 -4.48 -14.82
C ASP A 269 9.14 -5.07 -16.19
N PRO A 270 10.27 -5.79 -16.32
CA PRO A 270 10.76 -6.30 -17.60
C PRO A 270 9.85 -7.37 -18.21
N ILE A 271 8.97 -8.01 -17.42
CA ILE A 271 8.01 -9.01 -17.89
C ILE A 271 6.90 -8.33 -18.69
N TYR A 272 6.41 -7.19 -18.19
CA TYR A 272 5.20 -6.54 -18.67
C TYR A 272 5.47 -5.36 -19.59
N LYS A 273 6.45 -4.52 -19.22
CA LYS A 273 6.78 -3.26 -19.91
C LYS A 273 5.51 -2.42 -20.16
N ILE A 274 5.49 -1.65 -21.25
CA ILE A 274 4.34 -0.81 -21.62
C ILE A 274 3.11 -1.64 -22.06
N PHE A 275 3.27 -2.91 -22.41
CA PHE A 275 2.16 -3.75 -22.93
C PHE A 275 1.07 -3.97 -21.89
N LEU A 276 1.43 -4.06 -20.60
CA LEU A 276 0.45 -4.24 -19.53
C LEU A 276 -0.49 -3.05 -19.44
N ILE A 277 0.02 -1.82 -19.59
CA ILE A 277 -0.82 -0.61 -19.59
C ILE A 277 -1.83 -0.65 -20.73
N ASN A 278 -1.39 -1.04 -21.93
CA ASN A 278 -2.28 -1.12 -23.10
C ASN A 278 -3.48 -2.03 -22.87
N HIS A 279 -3.30 -3.12 -22.10
CA HIS A 279 -4.38 -4.04 -21.76
C HIS A 279 -5.19 -3.57 -20.55
N VAL A 280 -4.52 -3.27 -19.44
CA VAL A 280 -5.17 -2.97 -18.15
C VAL A 280 -6.00 -1.70 -18.23
N PHE A 281 -5.52 -0.66 -18.93
CA PHE A 281 -6.22 0.62 -18.98
C PHE A 281 -7.57 0.50 -19.71
N LEU A 282 -7.69 -0.39 -20.71
CA LEU A 282 -8.96 -0.62 -21.40
C LEU A 282 -10.02 -1.18 -20.44
N VAL A 283 -9.63 -2.07 -19.52
CA VAL A 283 -10.55 -2.65 -18.53
C VAL A 283 -10.85 -1.68 -17.38
N ILE A 284 -9.85 -0.93 -16.92
CA ILE A 284 -10.00 0.01 -15.81
C ILE A 284 -10.79 1.25 -16.22
N TYR A 285 -10.45 1.84 -17.37
CA TYR A 285 -10.93 3.16 -17.78
C TYR A 285 -11.90 3.14 -18.97
N GLY A 286 -12.05 1.99 -19.65
CA GLY A 286 -12.88 1.87 -20.85
C GLY A 286 -12.19 2.37 -22.12
N GLU A 287 -12.77 2.08 -23.29
CA GLU A 287 -12.18 2.36 -24.60
C GLU A 287 -12.00 3.86 -24.89
N ASP A 288 -12.85 4.72 -24.30
CA ASP A 288 -12.81 6.16 -24.54
C ASP A 288 -11.69 6.86 -23.78
N ALA A 289 -11.51 6.55 -22.49
CA ALA A 289 -10.56 7.26 -21.63
C ALA A 289 -9.16 6.62 -21.64
N ALA A 290 -9.07 5.31 -21.88
CA ALA A 290 -7.80 4.59 -21.83
C ALA A 290 -6.72 5.15 -22.78
N PRO A 291 -7.00 5.46 -24.07
CA PRO A 291 -5.98 6.00 -24.98
C PRO A 291 -5.39 7.33 -24.50
N LYS A 292 -6.22 8.19 -23.88
CA LYS A 292 -5.78 9.46 -23.31
C LYS A 292 -4.80 9.24 -22.15
N PHE A 293 -5.13 8.33 -21.23
CA PHE A 293 -4.25 8.00 -20.12
C PHE A 293 -2.97 7.29 -20.56
N MET A 294 -3.03 6.43 -21.59
CA MET A 294 -1.82 5.81 -22.17
C MET A 294 -0.86 6.86 -22.72
N ALA A 295 -1.39 7.86 -23.46
CA ALA A 295 -0.59 8.96 -24.00
C ALA A 295 0.04 9.79 -22.87
N GLU A 296 -0.74 10.15 -21.85
CA GLU A 296 -0.26 10.88 -20.68
C GLU A 296 0.91 10.16 -19.97
N ILE A 297 0.77 8.85 -19.70
CA ILE A 297 1.83 8.07 -19.07
C ILE A 297 3.08 8.00 -19.95
N LYS A 298 2.91 7.90 -21.27
CA LYS A 298 4.03 7.88 -22.21
C LYS A 298 4.81 9.21 -22.20
N ASP A 299 4.10 10.34 -22.17
CA ASP A 299 4.72 11.67 -22.08
C ASP A 299 5.48 11.82 -20.75
N ILE A 300 4.89 11.36 -19.65
CA ILE A 300 5.53 11.34 -18.33
C ILE A 300 6.78 10.45 -18.32
N LEU A 301 6.74 9.30 -18.99
CA LEU A 301 7.90 8.41 -19.10
C LEU A 301 9.06 9.10 -19.85
N TYR A 302 8.77 9.84 -20.91
CA TYR A 302 9.78 10.62 -21.62
C TYR A 302 10.32 11.78 -20.77
N GLU A 303 9.46 12.49 -20.04
CA GLU A 303 9.88 13.52 -19.08
C GLU A 303 10.84 12.93 -18.03
N PHE A 304 10.49 11.79 -17.45
CA PHE A 304 11.33 11.09 -16.47
C PHE A 304 12.69 10.67 -17.06
N TYR A 305 12.68 10.14 -18.29
CA TYR A 305 13.91 9.78 -18.98
C TYR A 305 14.80 11.00 -19.26
N ASN A 306 14.22 12.11 -19.71
CA ASN A 306 14.97 13.34 -19.97
C ASN A 306 15.57 13.92 -18.68
N GLU A 307 14.83 13.92 -17.57
CA GLU A 307 15.37 14.31 -16.26
C GLU A 307 16.58 13.43 -15.86
N TYR A 308 16.49 12.12 -16.10
CA TYR A 308 17.62 11.20 -15.87
C TYR A 308 18.83 11.56 -16.74
N VAL A 309 18.62 11.78 -18.05
CA VAL A 309 19.69 12.14 -19.00
C VAL A 309 20.38 13.44 -18.58
N ASP A 310 19.61 14.46 -18.18
CA ASP A 310 20.14 15.73 -17.71
C ASP A 310 20.98 15.56 -16.44
N CYS A 311 20.48 14.81 -15.46
CA CYS A 311 21.23 14.51 -14.23
C CYS A 311 22.53 13.74 -14.53
N HIS A 312 22.46 12.77 -15.44
CA HIS A 312 23.61 11.96 -15.83
C HIS A 312 24.69 12.81 -16.52
N ASN A 313 24.31 13.68 -17.46
CA ASN A 313 25.22 14.59 -18.16
C ASN A 313 25.89 15.60 -17.21
N VAL A 314 25.13 16.14 -16.24
CA VAL A 314 25.69 17.02 -15.19
C VAL A 314 26.70 16.26 -14.33
N SER A 315 26.37 15.04 -13.89
CA SER A 315 27.28 14.25 -13.06
C SER A 315 28.58 13.87 -13.79
N HIS A 316 28.50 13.54 -15.07
CA HIS A 316 29.68 13.21 -15.89
C HIS A 316 30.57 14.42 -16.14
N SER A 317 29.98 15.58 -16.43
CA SER A 317 30.74 16.83 -16.63
C SER A 317 31.40 17.31 -15.34
N GLU A 318 30.74 17.20 -14.18
CA GLU A 318 31.35 17.50 -12.88
C GLU A 318 32.50 16.53 -12.54
N GLN A 319 32.36 15.23 -12.83
CA GLN A 319 33.43 14.25 -12.62
C GLN A 319 34.65 14.54 -13.51
N GLN A 320 34.44 14.88 -14.78
CA GLN A 320 35.52 15.25 -15.69
C GLN A 320 36.23 16.52 -15.20
N GLN A 321 35.49 17.55 -14.76
CA GLN A 321 36.10 18.76 -14.19
C GLN A 321 36.90 18.46 -12.91
N ARG A 322 36.40 17.61 -12.01
CA ARG A 322 37.14 17.20 -10.80
C ARG A 322 38.43 16.42 -11.15
N GLN A 323 38.43 15.61 -12.19
CA GLN A 323 39.63 14.92 -12.67
C GLN A 323 40.64 15.89 -13.30
N VAL A 324 40.18 16.90 -14.05
CA VAL A 324 41.04 17.95 -14.61
C VAL A 324 41.66 18.81 -13.52
N VAL A 325 40.90 19.17 -12.48
CA VAL A 325 41.42 19.92 -11.32
C VAL A 325 42.45 19.10 -10.54
N LYS A 326 42.20 17.80 -10.30
CA LYS A 326 43.17 16.89 -9.67
C LYS A 326 44.45 16.75 -10.49
N ARG A 327 44.37 16.66 -11.83
CA ARG A 327 45.55 16.65 -12.71
C ARG A 327 46.35 17.94 -12.61
N ARG A 328 45.71 19.11 -12.62
CA ARG A 328 46.38 20.41 -12.48
C ARG A 328 47.05 20.59 -11.11
N GLN A 329 46.47 20.07 -10.03
CA GLN A 329 47.09 20.10 -8.70
C GLN A 329 48.30 19.15 -8.58
N ASN A 330 48.27 18.00 -9.25
CA ASN A 330 49.43 17.10 -9.34
C ASN A 330 50.55 17.67 -10.25
N GLU A 331 50.22 18.40 -11.31
CA GLU A 331 51.22 19.06 -12.15
C GLU A 331 51.84 20.28 -11.45
N GLY A 332 51.06 21.06 -10.70
CA GLY A 332 51.56 22.22 -9.92
C GLY A 332 52.46 21.84 -8.74
N SER A 333 52.22 20.69 -8.10
CA SER A 333 53.09 20.16 -7.04
C SER A 333 54.42 19.63 -7.59
N SER A 334 54.46 19.12 -8.83
CA SER A 334 55.70 18.68 -9.49
C SER A 334 56.65 19.84 -9.85
N PHE A 335 56.10 21.03 -10.14
CA PHE A 335 56.88 22.24 -10.46
C PHE A 335 57.45 22.93 -9.21
N SER A 336 56.79 22.81 -8.06
CA SER A 336 57.28 23.32 -6.76
C SER A 336 58.56 22.59 -6.30
N SER A 337 58.64 21.27 -6.53
CA SER A 337 59.80 20.45 -6.16
C SER A 337 61.07 20.66 -7.01
N LYS A 338 61.02 21.44 -8.10
CA LYS A 338 62.21 21.75 -8.93
C LYS A 338 62.88 23.10 -8.64
N LYS A 339 62.31 23.96 -7.78
CA LYS A 339 62.91 25.25 -7.41
C LYS A 339 63.70 25.26 -6.09
N GLN A 340 63.81 24.12 -5.38
CA GLN A 340 64.50 24.04 -4.08
C GLN A 340 65.86 23.30 -4.09
N LYS A 341 66.49 23.12 -5.26
CA LYS A 341 67.87 22.59 -5.35
C LYS A 341 68.79 23.58 -6.06
N MET A 342 69.07 24.72 -5.45
CA MET A 342 70.25 25.54 -5.75
C MET A 342 70.45 26.53 -4.60
N THR A 343 71.15 26.10 -3.55
CA THR A 343 71.93 26.91 -2.58
C THR A 343 72.58 25.93 -1.60
N GLY A 344 73.77 25.46 -1.95
CA GLY A 344 74.69 24.81 -1.00
C GLY A 344 75.63 25.86 -0.40
N PRO A 345 76.04 25.73 0.88
CA PRO A 345 76.88 26.73 1.54
C PRO A 345 78.36 26.57 1.13
N PRO A 346 79.17 27.64 1.26
CA PRO A 346 80.55 27.64 0.78
C PRO A 346 81.48 26.95 1.77
N PHE A 347 82.30 26.03 1.24
CA PHE A 347 83.69 25.83 1.63
C PHE A 347 84.50 25.58 0.36
#